data_AF-A0A2E4BGD3-F1
#
_entry.id   AF-A0A2E4BGD3-F1
#
_cell.length_a   1.000
_cell.length_b   1.000
_cell.length_c   1.000
_cell.angle_alpha   90.00
_cell.angle_beta   90.00
_cell.angle_gamma   90.00
#
_symmetry.space_group_name_H-M   'P 1'
#
loop_
_entity.id
_entity.type
_entity.pdbx_description
1 polymer ?
#
loop_
_entity_poly.entity_id
_entity_poly.type
_entity_poly.pdbx_seq_one_letter_code
_entity_poly.pdbx_strand_id
1 'polypeptide(L)'
;MSQLDYNNMLVAELKQELESFSLPTSGKKSELIERLITHSKEPVMISIEADLIDEESRYDMIISRMKTQVIGPLNIGAIIAILLSVLMISTVLIIQPSWLGFGDDYDYELIDFEQSQTKLYAEELVALGHPDWEGRMSGTVEEANTSLYILDRLSDMGYEARSYSYEVPMHHVNSEPSFRLCVQGSLGFSPCDGPLGQAGGSQVTIFQHRVDYVIQGLSGQSEYMFDEDITVTDLGNGTDEALWQSATGTLGYVRMDESRVSNTQMYSYAAQNDLAGIISVNKIINCGQIEGNDCVPIFKGTNYDALVSANGGTIPTDIPFIAMSRDSGDIFEALVINATEPASIELIIDVTNDEERTIYVPCGIIEGRSSEVIIAGAHHDTVYQGEGAVDDTSGVTTVLEMARQLAEIVNNTGMPERTIQFCTWGGEEEGLWGSRAYVAEMQSSLRNNLRLYLNFDMNHVDADFQNRGNSLTLFTNNEDDYGHIKRIANLYTEQRNEIANKYDIRFSLLDGAKGESNEMPCNSDYCPFIYELDGKVGRAVSCYGGGAWEYHTYLDTMDRFNEESLHVSGTIYGTYMRLLAYDLNI
;
A
#
# COMPACT_ATOMS: atom_id res chain seq x y z
N MET A 1 -31.87 4.93 -15.91
CA MET A 1 -31.69 5.37 -17.31
C MET A 1 -31.98 6.87 -17.41
N SER A 2 -31.23 7.58 -18.25
CA SER A 2 -31.36 9.04 -18.41
C SER A 2 -32.50 9.41 -19.37
N GLN A 3 -32.99 10.65 -19.32
CA GLN A 3 -34.01 11.15 -20.26
C GLN A 3 -33.57 11.08 -21.74
N LEU A 4 -32.24 11.11 -21.97
CA LEU A 4 -31.68 10.96 -23.31
C LEU A 4 -31.89 9.54 -23.87
N ASP A 5 -31.86 8.52 -23.01
CA ASP A 5 -31.98 7.12 -23.41
C ASP A 5 -33.41 6.79 -23.87
N TYR A 6 -34.43 7.25 -23.13
CA TYR A 6 -35.84 6.99 -23.46
C TYR A 6 -36.33 7.72 -24.72
N ASN A 7 -35.72 8.85 -25.07
CA ASN A 7 -36.08 9.57 -26.29
C ASN A 7 -35.74 8.79 -27.57
N ASN A 8 -34.73 7.92 -27.53
CA ASN A 8 -34.28 7.12 -28.66
C ASN A 8 -35.06 5.81 -28.86
N MET A 9 -35.89 5.40 -27.90
CA MET A 9 -36.70 4.17 -27.98
C MET A 9 -37.96 4.33 -28.84
N LEU A 10 -38.44 3.24 -29.44
CA LEU A 10 -39.73 3.21 -30.13
C LEU A 10 -40.90 3.19 -29.13
N VAL A 11 -42.08 3.63 -29.58
CA VAL A 11 -43.28 3.69 -28.71
C VAL A 11 -43.68 2.31 -28.17
N ALA A 12 -43.44 1.23 -28.91
CA ALA A 12 -43.72 -0.13 -28.46
C ALA A 12 -42.83 -0.54 -27.27
N GLU A 13 -41.54 -0.19 -27.33
CA GLU A 13 -40.56 -0.51 -26.29
C GLU A 13 -40.83 0.30 -25.02
N LEU A 14 -41.20 1.58 -25.16
CA LEU A 14 -41.61 2.42 -24.03
C LEU A 14 -42.87 1.90 -23.32
N LYS A 15 -43.80 1.28 -24.05
CA LYS A 15 -44.98 0.67 -23.43
C LYS A 15 -44.65 -0.63 -22.72
N GLN A 16 -43.74 -1.43 -23.27
CA GLN A 16 -43.28 -2.66 -22.63
C GLN A 16 -42.56 -2.37 -21.30
N GLU A 17 -41.75 -1.31 -21.26
CA GLU A 17 -41.15 -0.83 -20.00
C GLU A 17 -42.20 -0.30 -19.01
N LEU A 18 -43.23 0.40 -19.48
CA LEU A 18 -44.31 0.82 -18.57
C LEU A 18 -45.11 -0.37 -18.01
N GLU A 19 -45.32 -1.43 -18.79
CA GLU A 19 -45.99 -2.66 -18.30
C GLU A 19 -45.16 -3.39 -17.25
N SER A 20 -43.83 -3.41 -17.38
CA SER A 20 -42.95 -4.04 -16.38
C SER A 20 -43.08 -3.37 -15.00
N PHE A 21 -43.34 -2.05 -14.97
CA PHE A 21 -43.62 -1.27 -13.76
C PHE A 21 -45.11 -1.17 -13.40
N SER A 22 -46.00 -1.91 -14.09
CA SER A 22 -47.47 -1.85 -13.92
C SER A 22 -48.07 -0.44 -14.11
N LEU A 23 -47.47 0.38 -14.97
CA LEU A 23 -47.89 1.74 -15.28
C LEU A 23 -48.78 1.82 -16.53
N PRO A 24 -49.67 2.83 -16.64
CA PRO A 24 -50.56 2.96 -17.80
C PRO A 24 -49.81 3.22 -19.13
N THR A 25 -50.15 2.44 -20.16
CA THR A 25 -49.48 2.46 -21.49
C THR A 25 -50.20 3.25 -22.59
N SER A 26 -51.26 3.98 -22.25
CA SER A 26 -51.96 4.86 -23.18
C SER A 26 -51.35 6.26 -23.21
N GLY A 27 -51.35 6.91 -24.38
CA GLY A 27 -50.84 8.28 -24.55
C GLY A 27 -49.83 8.43 -25.68
N LYS A 28 -49.35 9.67 -25.84
CA LYS A 28 -48.32 10.03 -26.83
C LYS A 28 -46.92 9.69 -26.29
N LYS A 29 -45.93 9.53 -27.18
CA LYS A 29 -44.55 9.13 -26.82
C LYS A 29 -43.96 9.98 -25.68
N SER A 30 -44.15 11.29 -25.70
CA SER A 30 -43.66 12.21 -24.65
C SER A 30 -44.26 11.92 -23.26
N GLU A 31 -45.54 11.55 -23.20
CA GLU A 31 -46.24 11.25 -21.95
C GLU A 31 -45.81 9.89 -21.37
N LEU A 32 -45.44 8.93 -22.24
CA LEU A 32 -44.89 7.64 -21.82
C LEU A 32 -43.49 7.82 -21.21
N ILE A 33 -42.65 8.63 -21.84
CA ILE A 33 -41.30 8.94 -21.37
C ILE A 33 -41.34 9.69 -20.03
N GLU A 34 -42.25 10.67 -19.89
CA GLU A 34 -42.42 11.41 -18.64
C GLU A 34 -42.82 10.49 -17.47
N ARG A 35 -43.69 9.49 -17.71
CA ARG A 35 -44.05 8.51 -16.67
C ARG A 35 -42.88 7.63 -16.24
N LEU A 36 -42.06 7.16 -17.18
CA LEU A 36 -40.87 6.36 -16.85
C LEU A 36 -39.83 7.19 -16.07
N ILE A 37 -39.63 8.45 -16.45
CA ILE A 37 -38.71 9.37 -15.76
C ILE A 37 -39.23 9.73 -14.36
N THR A 38 -40.55 9.87 -14.20
CA THR A 38 -41.16 10.17 -12.90
C THR A 38 -41.09 8.96 -11.98
N HIS A 39 -41.34 7.75 -12.49
CA HIS A 39 -41.25 6.52 -11.70
C HIS A 39 -39.83 6.20 -11.23
N SER A 40 -38.82 6.43 -12.07
CA SER A 40 -37.41 6.20 -11.72
C SER A 40 -36.82 7.17 -10.67
N LYS A 41 -37.61 8.15 -10.20
CA LYS A 41 -37.20 9.14 -9.18
C LYS A 41 -37.73 8.86 -7.78
N GLU A 42 -38.46 7.77 -7.55
CA GLU A 42 -38.85 7.34 -6.20
C GLU A 42 -37.88 6.26 -5.67
N PRO A 43 -37.25 6.44 -4.50
CA PRO A 43 -36.35 5.46 -3.91
C PRO A 43 -37.13 4.25 -3.34
N VAL A 44 -36.75 3.05 -3.79
CA VAL A 44 -37.17 1.77 -3.24
C VAL A 44 -36.40 1.53 -1.94
N MET A 45 -37.10 1.50 -0.80
CA MET A 45 -36.55 1.00 0.47
C MET A 45 -37.06 -0.42 0.70
N ILE A 46 -36.10 -1.35 0.76
CA ILE A 46 -36.27 -2.74 1.20
C ILE A 46 -36.32 -2.75 2.74
N SER A 47 -37.34 -3.39 3.30
CA SER A 47 -37.53 -3.61 4.73
C SER A 47 -36.65 -4.75 5.25
N ILE A 48 -36.00 -4.55 6.39
CA ILE A 48 -35.58 -5.62 7.29
C ILE A 48 -36.22 -5.33 8.66
N GLU A 49 -37.05 -6.25 9.11
CA GLU A 49 -37.67 -6.33 10.43
C GLU A 49 -36.63 -6.77 11.48
N ALA A 50 -36.66 -6.16 12.66
CA ALA A 50 -36.35 -6.82 13.94
C ALA A 50 -36.92 -6.00 15.11
N ASP A 51 -37.99 -6.54 15.71
CA ASP A 51 -38.34 -6.62 17.14
C ASP A 51 -37.91 -5.48 18.09
N LEU A 52 -38.84 -4.65 18.59
CA LEU A 52 -39.77 -4.85 19.73
C LEU A 52 -39.18 -4.46 21.10
N ILE A 53 -40.02 -3.73 21.88
CA ILE A 53 -39.94 -3.38 23.32
C ILE A 53 -39.22 -2.04 23.61
N ASP A 54 -39.75 -1.05 24.34
CA ASP A 54 -41.09 -0.78 24.86
C ASP A 54 -41.14 0.70 25.33
N GLU A 55 -42.38 1.17 25.44
CA GLU A 55 -42.94 2.40 25.98
C GLU A 55 -42.10 3.21 27.01
N GLU A 56 -42.15 4.55 26.92
CA GLU A 56 -43.17 5.30 27.66
C GLU A 56 -43.02 6.84 27.53
N SER A 57 -44.07 7.43 26.95
CA SER A 57 -44.70 8.72 27.25
C SER A 57 -43.86 10.00 27.42
N ARG A 58 -43.98 10.88 26.42
CA ARG A 58 -44.41 12.29 26.56
C ARG A 58 -44.34 12.94 25.19
N TYR A 59 -45.37 12.81 24.35
CA TYR A 59 -45.71 13.81 23.31
C TYR A 59 -47.02 13.47 22.56
N ASP A 60 -47.72 12.38 22.90
CA ASP A 60 -49.04 12.01 22.33
C ASP A 60 -50.23 12.83 22.88
N MET A 61 -50.04 14.13 23.09
CA MET A 61 -51.14 15.03 23.46
C MET A 61 -51.21 16.28 22.60
N ILE A 62 -50.67 16.27 21.38
CA ILE A 62 -50.69 17.46 20.51
C ILE A 62 -51.22 17.25 19.08
N ILE A 63 -51.20 16.06 18.46
CA ILE A 63 -51.65 15.93 17.06
C ILE A 63 -52.74 14.87 16.88
N SER A 64 -53.88 15.08 17.54
CA SER A 64 -55.14 14.48 17.09
C SER A 64 -56.32 15.45 17.22
N ARG A 65 -56.20 16.65 16.65
CA ARG A 65 -57.36 17.48 16.30
C ARG A 65 -56.95 18.65 15.43
N MET A 66 -56.98 18.45 14.10
CA MET A 66 -57.21 19.54 13.15
C MET A 66 -57.62 18.99 11.78
N LYS A 67 -58.79 18.36 11.73
CA LYS A 67 -59.63 18.38 10.52
C LYS A 67 -60.48 19.65 10.59
N THR A 68 -59.97 20.74 10.04
CA THR A 68 -60.79 21.87 9.60
C THR A 68 -60.07 22.57 8.46
N GLN A 69 -60.70 22.55 7.28
CA GLN A 69 -60.35 23.46 6.19
C GLN A 69 -60.45 24.90 6.70
N VAL A 70 -59.35 25.65 6.61
CA VAL A 70 -59.36 27.10 6.78
C VAL A 70 -59.01 27.71 5.43
N ILE A 71 -60.02 28.32 4.80
CA ILE A 71 -59.86 29.26 3.70
C ILE A 71 -59.36 30.58 4.31
N GLY A 72 -58.13 30.97 3.99
CA GLY A 72 -57.51 32.24 4.40
C GLY A 72 -56.22 32.51 3.60
N PRO A 73 -55.81 33.77 3.36
CA PRO A 73 -54.91 34.14 2.28
C PRO A 73 -53.41 33.85 2.50
N LEU A 74 -53.03 33.00 3.46
CA LEU A 74 -51.63 32.70 3.77
C LEU A 74 -51.41 31.19 3.82
N ASN A 75 -50.69 30.69 2.82
CA ASN A 75 -50.33 29.28 2.68
C ASN A 75 -49.29 28.91 3.75
N ILE A 76 -49.75 28.27 4.83
CA ILE A 76 -48.92 27.87 5.97
C ILE A 76 -47.77 26.93 5.53
N GLY A 77 -47.97 26.11 4.49
CA GLY A 77 -46.92 25.27 3.91
C GLY A 77 -45.77 26.08 3.29
N ALA A 78 -46.08 27.24 2.69
CA ALA A 78 -45.06 28.14 2.17
C ALA A 78 -44.26 28.82 3.31
N ILE A 79 -44.92 29.14 4.42
CA ILE A 79 -44.25 29.74 5.59
C ILE A 79 -43.30 28.74 6.25
N ILE A 80 -43.70 27.47 6.36
CA ILE A 80 -42.83 26.40 6.90
C ILE A 80 -41.64 26.13 5.97
N ALA A 81 -41.87 26.09 4.65
CA ALA A 81 -40.79 25.95 3.68
C ALA A 81 -39.81 27.14 3.74
N ILE A 82 -40.31 28.38 3.84
CA ILE A 82 -39.46 29.56 4.00
C ILE A 82 -38.68 29.50 5.32
N LEU A 83 -39.29 29.09 6.43
CA LEU A 83 -38.61 28.94 7.71
C LEU A 83 -37.53 27.86 7.66
N LEU A 84 -37.77 26.72 7.01
CA LEU A 84 -36.78 25.67 6.80
C LEU A 84 -35.66 26.12 5.87
N SER A 85 -35.97 26.87 4.81
CA SER A 85 -34.97 27.46 3.92
C SER A 85 -34.13 28.52 4.64
N VAL A 86 -34.75 29.36 5.48
CA VAL A 86 -34.04 30.36 6.29
C VAL A 86 -33.20 29.66 7.37
N LEU A 87 -33.68 28.57 7.95
CA LEU A 87 -32.90 27.73 8.86
C LEU A 87 -31.70 27.11 8.14
N MET A 88 -31.90 26.52 6.97
CA MET A 88 -30.82 25.94 6.15
C MET A 88 -29.80 26.97 5.71
N ILE A 89 -30.26 28.14 5.24
CA ILE A 89 -29.40 29.27 4.88
C ILE A 89 -28.69 29.81 6.13
N SER A 90 -29.36 29.88 7.28
CA SER A 90 -28.72 30.30 8.53
C SER A 90 -27.69 29.27 9.00
N THR A 91 -27.94 27.97 8.89
CA THR A 91 -26.95 26.94 9.20
C THR A 91 -25.78 26.98 8.23
N VAL A 92 -26.00 27.22 6.94
CA VAL A 92 -24.90 27.39 5.96
C VAL A 92 -24.08 28.66 6.25
N LEU A 93 -24.73 29.76 6.65
CA LEU A 93 -24.07 31.00 7.04
C LEU A 93 -23.36 30.92 8.39
N ILE A 94 -23.82 30.05 9.30
CA ILE A 94 -23.23 29.85 10.64
C ILE A 94 -22.12 28.80 10.62
N ILE A 95 -22.27 27.74 9.81
CA ILE A 95 -21.37 26.58 9.78
C ILE A 95 -20.29 26.73 8.69
N GLN A 96 -20.42 27.71 7.77
CA GLN A 96 -19.47 28.03 6.70
C GLN A 96 -18.69 26.80 6.19
N PRO A 97 -19.37 25.80 5.62
CA PRO A 97 -18.74 24.53 5.33
C PRO A 97 -17.59 24.71 4.34
N SER A 98 -16.40 24.21 4.71
CA SER A 98 -15.15 24.34 3.93
C SER A 98 -15.27 23.77 2.51
N TRP A 99 -16.14 22.78 2.28
CA TRP A 99 -16.42 22.18 0.96
C TRP A 99 -17.22 23.09 0.01
N LEU A 100 -17.89 24.14 0.50
CA LEU A 100 -18.58 25.16 -0.31
C LEU A 100 -17.69 26.35 -0.67
N GLY A 101 -16.40 26.33 -0.29
CA GLY A 101 -15.47 27.45 -0.52
C GLY A 101 -15.68 28.63 0.43
N PHE A 102 -16.40 28.44 1.53
CA PHE A 102 -16.59 29.44 2.59
C PHE A 102 -15.61 29.26 3.77
N GLY A 103 -14.47 28.61 3.57
CA GLY A 103 -13.42 28.51 4.59
C GLY A 103 -12.64 29.83 4.74
N ASP A 104 -11.81 29.93 5.78
CA ASP A 104 -10.86 31.04 5.90
C ASP A 104 -10.03 31.17 4.60
N ASP A 105 -9.75 32.41 4.19
CA ASP A 105 -8.87 32.72 3.07
C ASP A 105 -7.44 32.36 3.50
N TYR A 106 -7.09 31.07 3.43
CA TYR A 106 -5.73 30.60 3.69
C TYR A 106 -4.85 31.00 2.50
N ASP A 107 -3.85 31.83 2.77
CA ASP A 107 -2.83 32.18 1.78
C ASP A 107 -1.76 31.08 1.76
N TYR A 108 -1.79 30.25 0.72
CA TYR A 108 -0.82 29.17 0.54
C TYR A 108 0.36 29.67 -0.29
N GLU A 109 1.57 29.45 0.21
CA GLU A 109 2.80 29.71 -0.54
C GLU A 109 3.50 28.38 -0.80
N LEU A 110 3.50 27.96 -2.07
CA LEU A 110 4.13 26.72 -2.49
C LEU A 110 5.61 26.70 -2.09
N ILE A 111 6.07 25.60 -1.52
CA ILE A 111 7.51 25.35 -1.41
C ILE A 111 8.11 25.13 -2.79
N ASP A 112 9.41 25.31 -2.92
CA ASP A 112 10.14 24.88 -4.12
C ASP A 112 10.48 23.37 -4.05
N PHE A 113 10.88 22.78 -5.16
CA PHE A 113 11.30 21.38 -5.23
C PHE A 113 12.29 21.15 -6.37
N GLU A 114 13.53 20.79 -6.05
CA GLU A 114 14.61 20.63 -7.03
C GLU A 114 14.76 19.17 -7.48
N GLN A 115 14.35 18.91 -8.73
CA GLN A 115 14.35 17.57 -9.31
C GLN A 115 15.79 17.02 -9.48
N SER A 116 16.73 17.88 -9.85
CA SER A 116 18.13 17.48 -10.05
C SER A 116 18.79 17.04 -8.74
N GLN A 117 18.47 17.70 -7.63
CA GLN A 117 18.95 17.34 -6.31
C GLN A 117 18.32 16.02 -5.83
N THR A 118 17.03 15.84 -6.09
CA THR A 118 16.29 14.59 -5.76
C THR A 118 16.90 13.40 -6.49
N LYS A 119 17.20 13.54 -7.78
CA LYS A 119 17.90 12.50 -8.56
C LYS A 119 19.28 12.19 -8.01
N LEU A 120 20.05 13.21 -7.62
CA LEU A 120 21.37 13.00 -7.03
C LEU A 120 21.29 12.19 -5.73
N TYR A 121 20.33 12.52 -4.85
CA TYR A 121 20.09 11.72 -3.65
C TYR A 121 19.72 10.27 -4.01
N ALA A 122 18.91 10.06 -5.05
CA ALA A 122 18.53 8.72 -5.48
C ALA A 122 19.73 7.90 -5.94
N GLU A 123 20.57 8.47 -6.80
CA GLU A 123 21.81 7.83 -7.28
C GLU A 123 22.77 7.52 -6.12
N GLU A 124 22.90 8.42 -5.14
CA GLU A 124 23.73 8.22 -3.95
C GLU A 124 23.19 7.10 -3.04
N LEU A 125 21.87 7.04 -2.81
CA LEU A 125 21.22 6.02 -1.99
C LEU A 125 21.30 4.63 -2.65
N VAL A 126 21.00 4.55 -3.95
CA VAL A 126 21.12 3.30 -4.72
C VAL A 126 22.56 2.77 -4.68
N ALA A 127 23.55 3.66 -4.77
CA ALA A 127 24.96 3.28 -4.70
C ALA A 127 25.43 2.74 -3.33
N LEU A 128 24.61 2.86 -2.27
CA LEU A 128 24.90 2.26 -0.95
C LEU A 128 24.47 0.79 -0.85
N GLY A 129 23.87 0.24 -1.90
CA GLY A 129 23.46 -1.16 -1.98
C GLY A 129 24.62 -2.16 -1.95
N HIS A 130 24.27 -3.41 -1.66
CA HIS A 130 25.26 -4.49 -1.57
C HIS A 130 25.90 -4.78 -2.94
N PRO A 131 27.20 -5.07 -3.03
CA PRO A 131 27.90 -5.25 -4.31
C PRO A 131 27.37 -6.39 -5.21
N ASP A 132 26.70 -7.39 -4.64
CA ASP A 132 26.21 -8.58 -5.38
C ASP A 132 24.69 -8.62 -5.61
N TRP A 133 23.91 -8.01 -4.72
CA TRP A 133 22.45 -8.05 -4.75
C TRP A 133 21.79 -6.67 -4.67
N GLU A 134 22.60 -5.61 -4.59
CA GLU A 134 22.28 -4.20 -4.88
C GLU A 134 21.25 -3.54 -3.95
N GLY A 135 20.55 -4.29 -3.12
CA GLY A 135 19.63 -3.77 -2.12
C GLY A 135 20.32 -3.26 -0.86
N ARG A 136 19.49 -2.69 0.01
CA ARG A 136 19.81 -2.19 1.36
C ARG A 136 18.85 -2.84 2.36
N MET A 137 18.84 -4.17 2.39
CA MET A 137 17.96 -4.93 3.27
C MET A 137 18.19 -4.53 4.73
N SER A 138 17.10 -4.50 5.49
CA SER A 138 17.14 -4.15 6.91
C SER A 138 18.10 -5.03 7.71
N GLY A 139 18.75 -4.43 8.72
CA GLY A 139 19.68 -5.15 9.59
C GLY A 139 21.04 -5.48 8.95
N THR A 140 21.28 -5.09 7.70
CA THR A 140 22.59 -5.22 7.05
C THR A 140 23.44 -3.97 7.25
N VAL A 141 24.71 -4.06 6.83
CA VAL A 141 25.63 -2.92 6.87
C VAL A 141 25.22 -1.83 5.86
N GLU A 142 24.57 -2.22 4.77
CA GLU A 142 24.05 -1.33 3.74
C GLU A 142 22.92 -0.44 4.26
N GLU A 143 21.96 -1.00 5.01
CA GLU A 143 20.91 -0.22 5.68
C GLU A 143 21.52 0.72 6.74
N ALA A 144 22.45 0.24 7.56
CA ALA A 144 23.14 1.07 8.55
C ALA A 144 23.91 2.25 7.90
N ASN A 145 24.60 2.02 6.78
CA ASN A 145 25.30 3.06 6.03
C ASN A 145 24.33 4.09 5.44
N THR A 146 23.16 3.62 5.00
CA THR A 146 22.09 4.45 4.46
C THR A 146 21.49 5.34 5.53
N SER A 147 21.26 4.80 6.72
CA SER A 147 20.84 5.57 7.88
C SER A 147 21.83 6.68 8.24
N LEU A 148 23.14 6.36 8.24
CA LEU A 148 24.20 7.34 8.47
C LEU A 148 24.26 8.43 7.40
N TYR A 149 24.09 8.06 6.13
CA TYR A 149 24.01 9.01 5.02
C TYR A 149 22.86 10.01 5.21
N ILE A 150 21.65 9.51 5.52
CA ILE A 150 20.46 10.33 5.74
C ILE A 150 20.69 11.28 6.92
N LEU A 151 21.26 10.77 8.02
CA LEU A 151 21.57 11.56 9.21
C LEU A 151 22.57 12.70 8.90
N ASP A 152 23.60 12.44 8.10
CA ASP A 152 24.58 13.42 7.65
C ASP A 152 23.94 14.50 6.78
N ARG A 153 23.11 14.12 5.80
CA ARG A 153 22.35 15.07 4.95
C ARG A 153 21.46 15.99 5.79
N LEU A 154 20.72 15.44 6.76
CA LEU A 154 19.86 16.23 7.63
C LEU A 154 20.67 17.18 8.53
N SER A 155 21.81 16.71 9.05
CA SER A 155 22.74 17.55 9.82
C SER A 155 23.30 18.71 8.99
N ASP A 156 23.70 18.45 7.74
CA ASP A 156 24.22 19.46 6.80
C ASP A 156 23.19 20.54 6.47
N MET A 157 21.90 20.18 6.46
CA MET A 157 20.78 21.12 6.31
C MET A 157 20.49 21.95 7.58
N GLY A 158 21.14 21.64 8.70
CA GLY A 158 21.01 22.36 9.97
C GLY A 158 19.95 21.79 10.92
N TYR A 159 19.43 20.59 10.66
CA TYR A 159 18.55 19.89 11.59
C TYR A 159 19.34 19.36 12.80
N GLU A 160 18.69 19.26 13.96
CA GLU A 160 19.20 18.44 15.05
C GLU A 160 19.04 16.96 14.67
N ALA A 161 20.14 16.36 14.23
CA ALA A 161 20.20 14.97 13.84
C ALA A 161 20.18 14.04 15.06
N ARG A 162 19.19 13.14 15.13
CA ARG A 162 19.06 12.09 16.14
C ARG A 162 18.92 10.74 15.45
N SER A 163 19.69 9.75 15.88
CA SER A 163 19.56 8.37 15.41
C SER A 163 18.97 7.52 16.52
N TYR A 164 17.92 6.78 16.20
CA TYR A 164 17.37 5.72 17.03
C TYR A 164 17.75 4.37 16.42
N SER A 165 17.79 3.35 17.26
CA SER A 165 18.06 1.97 16.84
C SER A 165 17.24 1.01 17.67
N TYR A 166 16.72 -0.04 17.05
CA TYR A 166 15.86 -1.02 17.71
C TYR A 166 16.32 -2.43 17.36
N GLU A 167 16.35 -3.30 18.37
CA GLU A 167 16.48 -4.75 18.14
C GLU A 167 15.10 -5.30 17.82
N VAL A 168 14.95 -5.89 16.64
CA VAL A 168 13.67 -6.43 16.15
C VAL A 168 13.87 -7.82 15.57
N PRO A 169 12.87 -8.71 15.69
CA PRO A 169 12.99 -10.05 15.14
C PRO A 169 12.99 -9.98 13.61
N MET A 170 14.00 -10.56 12.99
CA MET A 170 14.24 -10.45 11.56
C MET A 170 14.77 -11.74 10.97
N HIS A 171 14.43 -11.97 9.70
CA HIS A 171 15.11 -13.00 8.96
C HIS A 171 16.48 -12.51 8.48
N HIS A 172 17.44 -13.41 8.36
CA HIS A 172 18.76 -13.08 7.84
C HIS A 172 19.23 -14.15 6.89
N VAL A 173 19.53 -13.74 5.65
CA VAL A 173 20.10 -14.61 4.62
C VAL A 173 21.60 -14.76 4.89
N ASN A 174 22.01 -15.92 5.39
CA ASN A 174 23.39 -16.17 5.81
C ASN A 174 24.33 -16.50 4.64
N SER A 175 23.78 -17.07 3.57
CA SER A 175 24.53 -17.41 2.36
C SER A 175 23.64 -17.41 1.13
N GLU A 176 24.26 -17.28 -0.05
CA GLU A 176 23.54 -17.32 -1.32
C GLU A 176 22.87 -18.69 -1.50
N PRO A 177 21.55 -18.74 -1.76
CA PRO A 177 20.84 -19.99 -1.89
C PRO A 177 21.22 -20.76 -3.15
N SER A 178 21.00 -22.07 -3.11
CA SER A 178 21.11 -22.93 -4.27
C SER A 178 19.80 -23.66 -4.53
N PHE A 179 19.35 -23.61 -5.78
CA PHE A 179 18.22 -24.41 -6.25
C PHE A 179 18.56 -25.04 -7.59
N ARG A 180 18.61 -26.37 -7.61
CA ARG A 180 18.94 -27.16 -8.80
C ARG A 180 17.98 -28.33 -8.95
N LEU A 181 17.71 -28.67 -10.21
CA LEU A 181 16.93 -29.84 -10.57
C LEU A 181 17.79 -30.81 -11.38
N CYS A 182 17.72 -32.09 -11.06
CA CYS A 182 18.37 -33.14 -11.81
C CYS A 182 17.35 -34.13 -12.36
N VAL A 183 17.39 -34.32 -13.68
CA VAL A 183 16.75 -35.47 -14.33
C VAL A 183 17.84 -36.50 -14.64
N GLN A 184 17.81 -37.63 -13.94
CA GLN A 184 18.84 -38.65 -14.07
C GLN A 184 18.78 -39.36 -15.43
N GLY A 185 19.94 -39.57 -16.03
CA GLY A 185 20.08 -40.35 -17.26
C GLY A 185 20.02 -41.86 -17.00
N SER A 186 20.02 -42.66 -18.07
CA SER A 186 20.17 -44.13 -18.06
C SER A 186 19.52 -44.88 -16.87
N LEU A 187 18.21 -45.16 -16.96
CA LEU A 187 17.45 -45.99 -16.00
C LEU A 187 17.46 -45.49 -14.53
N GLY A 188 17.79 -44.22 -14.26
CA GLY A 188 17.75 -43.66 -12.89
C GLY A 188 18.89 -44.11 -11.98
N PHE A 189 20.06 -44.43 -12.54
CA PHE A 189 21.25 -44.86 -11.78
C PHE A 189 22.47 -43.95 -11.94
N SER A 190 22.38 -42.95 -12.81
CA SER A 190 23.47 -42.03 -13.05
C SER A 190 23.48 -40.94 -11.97
N PRO A 191 24.64 -40.61 -11.37
CA PRO A 191 24.71 -39.50 -10.43
C PRO A 191 24.38 -38.19 -11.15
N CYS A 192 23.80 -37.24 -10.42
CA CYS A 192 23.46 -35.92 -10.97
C CYS A 192 24.70 -35.06 -11.26
N ASP A 193 25.70 -35.13 -10.37
CA ASP A 193 26.94 -34.36 -10.51
C ASP A 193 28.14 -35.20 -10.98
N GLY A 194 29.09 -34.48 -11.59
CA GLY A 194 30.40 -35.01 -11.99
C GLY A 194 30.46 -35.68 -13.36
N PRO A 195 31.67 -36.09 -13.81
CA PRO A 195 31.91 -36.60 -15.16
C PRO A 195 31.11 -37.88 -15.50
N LEU A 196 30.80 -38.70 -14.49
CA LEU A 196 29.99 -39.90 -14.66
C LEU A 196 28.52 -39.56 -14.90
N GLY A 197 28.01 -38.49 -14.27
CA GLY A 197 26.64 -38.02 -14.45
C GLY A 197 26.35 -37.54 -15.87
N GLN A 198 27.25 -36.69 -16.37
CA GLN A 198 27.20 -36.19 -17.75
C GLN A 198 27.35 -37.32 -18.78
N ALA A 199 28.28 -38.25 -18.54
CA ALA A 199 28.46 -39.41 -19.42
C ALA A 199 27.26 -40.39 -19.38
N GLY A 200 26.56 -40.47 -18.24
CA GLY A 200 25.35 -41.26 -18.05
C GLY A 200 24.08 -40.62 -18.62
N GLY A 201 24.17 -39.37 -19.09
CA GLY A 201 23.07 -38.62 -19.71
C GLY A 201 22.19 -37.84 -18.74
N SER A 202 22.65 -37.60 -17.51
CA SER A 202 21.91 -36.78 -16.54
C SER A 202 21.94 -35.32 -16.94
N GLN A 203 20.82 -34.63 -16.73
CA GLN A 203 20.66 -33.21 -17.03
C GLN A 203 20.38 -32.46 -15.75
N VAL A 204 21.21 -31.46 -15.47
CA VAL A 204 21.04 -30.56 -14.32
C VAL A 204 20.61 -29.19 -14.82
N THR A 205 19.46 -28.74 -14.36
CA THR A 205 18.96 -27.37 -14.52
C THR A 205 19.33 -26.59 -13.26
N ILE A 206 19.98 -25.45 -13.43
CA ILE A 206 20.35 -24.54 -12.35
C ILE A 206 19.43 -23.33 -12.46
N PHE A 207 18.73 -22.99 -11.38
CA PHE A 207 17.95 -21.77 -11.31
C PHE A 207 18.81 -20.67 -10.68
N GLN A 208 18.80 -19.49 -11.28
CA GLN A 208 19.50 -18.32 -10.79
C GLN A 208 18.65 -17.60 -9.74
N HIS A 209 19.20 -17.43 -8.54
CA HIS A 209 18.56 -16.64 -7.50
C HIS A 209 18.35 -15.18 -7.95
N ARG A 210 17.29 -14.54 -7.45
CA ARG A 210 16.74 -13.22 -7.80
C ARG A 210 16.08 -13.14 -9.17
N VAL A 211 16.51 -13.93 -10.14
CA VAL A 211 15.98 -13.93 -11.52
C VAL A 211 14.94 -15.02 -11.72
N ASP A 212 15.33 -16.28 -11.54
CA ASP A 212 14.48 -17.45 -11.76
C ASP A 212 13.62 -17.76 -10.52
N TYR A 213 14.16 -17.46 -9.34
CA TYR A 213 13.47 -17.60 -8.06
C TYR A 213 14.03 -16.64 -7.02
N VAL A 214 13.25 -16.38 -5.98
CA VAL A 214 13.69 -15.57 -4.84
C VAL A 214 13.18 -16.12 -3.53
N ILE A 215 14.03 -16.07 -2.50
CA ILE A 215 13.61 -16.36 -1.12
C ILE A 215 12.49 -15.38 -0.75
N GLN A 216 11.45 -15.88 -0.08
CA GLN A 216 10.41 -15.05 0.51
C GLN A 216 10.78 -14.74 1.96
N GLY A 217 10.41 -13.57 2.48
CA GLY A 217 10.85 -13.02 3.78
C GLY A 217 11.25 -14.04 4.85
N LEU A 218 10.34 -14.39 5.77
CA LEU A 218 10.64 -15.48 6.72
C LEU A 218 10.71 -16.80 5.93
N SER A 219 11.93 -17.33 5.85
CA SER A 219 12.28 -18.62 5.23
C SER A 219 13.21 -19.36 6.17
N GLY A 220 13.02 -20.66 6.33
CA GLY A 220 13.84 -21.49 7.18
C GLY A 220 15.04 -22.07 6.43
N GLN A 221 15.81 -22.88 7.14
CA GLN A 221 16.97 -23.57 6.61
C GLN A 221 16.58 -24.87 5.90
N SER A 222 17.33 -25.21 4.86
CA SER A 222 17.30 -26.52 4.21
C SER A 222 18.67 -26.87 3.62
N GLU A 223 18.98 -28.16 3.56
CA GLU A 223 20.17 -28.69 2.90
C GLU A 223 19.79 -29.94 2.08
N TYR A 224 18.72 -29.82 1.29
CA TYR A 224 18.26 -30.95 0.47
C TYR A 224 19.24 -31.17 -0.67
N MET A 225 19.83 -32.36 -0.74
CA MET A 225 20.76 -32.76 -1.80
C MET A 225 20.10 -33.76 -2.76
N PHE A 226 20.67 -33.94 -3.96
CA PHE A 226 20.11 -34.84 -4.97
C PHE A 226 19.95 -36.30 -4.52
N ASP A 227 20.67 -36.76 -3.51
CA ASP A 227 20.60 -38.13 -2.99
C ASP A 227 19.58 -38.34 -1.87
N GLU A 228 18.91 -37.28 -1.42
CA GLU A 228 17.87 -37.35 -0.39
C GLU A 228 16.46 -37.61 -0.94
N ASP A 229 16.27 -37.50 -2.26
CA ASP A 229 15.00 -37.75 -2.99
C ASP A 229 13.77 -37.12 -2.32
N ILE A 230 13.87 -35.83 -1.97
CA ILE A 230 12.75 -35.08 -1.39
C ILE A 230 11.56 -35.03 -2.35
N THR A 231 10.38 -35.43 -1.86
CA THR A 231 9.15 -35.49 -2.66
C THR A 231 8.46 -34.13 -2.72
N VAL A 232 7.77 -33.86 -3.83
CA VAL A 232 6.98 -32.64 -4.03
C VAL A 232 5.50 -32.98 -4.07
N THR A 233 4.68 -32.26 -3.30
CA THR A 233 3.22 -32.37 -3.34
C THR A 233 2.62 -31.14 -4.00
N ASP A 234 1.77 -31.36 -4.98
CA ASP A 234 1.04 -30.29 -5.65
C ASP A 234 -0.14 -29.80 -4.77
N LEU A 235 -0.09 -28.53 -4.37
CA LEU A 235 -1.06 -27.87 -3.51
C LEU A 235 -2.08 -27.01 -4.29
N GLY A 236 -2.12 -27.14 -5.62
CA GLY A 236 -3.04 -26.37 -6.43
C GLY A 236 -2.71 -24.88 -6.38
N ASN A 237 -3.71 -24.07 -6.07
CA ASN A 237 -3.56 -22.63 -5.83
C ASN A 237 -3.38 -22.26 -4.35
N GLY A 238 -3.17 -23.26 -3.49
CA GLY A 238 -2.95 -23.09 -2.06
C GLY A 238 -4.21 -22.86 -1.23
N THR A 239 -5.41 -22.81 -1.84
CA THR A 239 -6.66 -22.55 -1.10
C THR A 239 -7.29 -23.81 -0.48
N ASP A 240 -6.94 -25.01 -0.95
CA ASP A 240 -7.50 -26.27 -0.48
C ASP A 240 -6.70 -26.83 0.70
N GLU A 241 -7.20 -26.64 1.92
CA GLU A 241 -6.60 -27.15 3.16
C GLU A 241 -6.39 -28.67 3.17
N ALA A 242 -7.18 -29.45 2.42
CA ALA A 242 -7.00 -30.89 2.36
C ALA A 242 -5.72 -31.29 1.63
N LEU A 243 -5.27 -30.48 0.65
CA LEU A 243 -4.00 -30.70 -0.02
C LEU A 243 -2.82 -30.45 0.93
N TRP A 244 -2.88 -29.38 1.73
CA TRP A 244 -1.86 -29.09 2.74
C TRP A 244 -1.73 -30.20 3.78
N GLN A 245 -2.86 -30.74 4.26
CA GLN A 245 -2.88 -31.87 5.20
C GLN A 245 -2.30 -33.17 4.62
N SER A 246 -2.24 -33.29 3.30
CA SER A 246 -1.67 -34.46 2.62
C SER A 246 -0.17 -34.34 2.33
N ALA A 247 0.42 -33.15 2.54
CA ALA A 247 1.77 -32.80 2.10
C ALA A 247 2.84 -32.89 3.20
N THR A 248 2.54 -33.51 4.34
CA THR A 248 3.47 -33.67 5.46
C THR A 248 4.81 -34.30 5.02
N GLY A 249 5.92 -33.66 5.40
CA GLY A 249 7.28 -34.09 5.07
C GLY A 249 7.66 -33.90 3.60
N THR A 250 6.87 -33.18 2.81
CA THR A 250 7.12 -32.94 1.38
C THR A 250 7.31 -31.45 1.09
N LEU A 251 7.92 -31.12 -0.04
CA LEU A 251 7.92 -29.75 -0.56
C LEU A 251 6.55 -29.44 -1.16
N GLY A 252 5.87 -28.42 -0.64
CA GLY A 252 4.60 -27.95 -1.16
C GLY A 252 4.79 -27.08 -2.40
N TYR A 253 4.19 -27.45 -3.53
CA TYR A 253 4.21 -26.67 -4.76
C TYR A 253 2.90 -25.90 -4.95
N VAL A 254 2.97 -24.58 -5.06
CA VAL A 254 1.79 -23.69 -5.15
C VAL A 254 1.83 -22.84 -6.42
N ARG A 255 0.75 -22.87 -7.20
CA ARG A 255 0.56 -21.98 -8.37
C ARG A 255 -0.26 -20.78 -7.96
N MET A 256 0.35 -19.59 -7.95
CA MET A 256 -0.41 -18.39 -7.63
C MET A 256 -1.41 -18.08 -8.74
N ASP A 257 -2.67 -17.86 -8.36
CA ASP A 257 -3.74 -17.45 -9.28
C ASP A 257 -4.54 -16.26 -8.71
N GLU A 258 -5.64 -15.88 -9.37
CA GLU A 258 -6.47 -14.75 -8.97
C GLU A 258 -7.11 -14.90 -7.57
N SER A 259 -7.20 -16.10 -7.01
CA SER A 259 -7.76 -16.33 -5.66
C SER A 259 -6.85 -15.86 -4.53
N ARG A 260 -5.55 -15.64 -4.81
CA ARG A 260 -4.53 -15.03 -3.95
C ARG A 260 -4.49 -15.53 -2.50
N VAL A 261 -3.70 -16.58 -2.25
CA VAL A 261 -3.28 -16.93 -0.88
C VAL A 261 -2.08 -16.07 -0.49
N SER A 262 -2.11 -15.48 0.71
CA SER A 262 -1.00 -14.65 1.21
C SER A 262 0.22 -15.51 1.60
N ASN A 263 1.43 -14.94 1.54
CA ASN A 263 2.64 -15.61 2.03
C ASN A 263 2.50 -16.02 3.51
N THR A 264 1.94 -15.14 4.35
CA THR A 264 1.67 -15.44 5.77
C THR A 264 0.81 -16.69 5.92
N GLN A 265 -0.24 -16.83 5.10
CA GLN A 265 -1.13 -17.98 5.14
C GLN A 265 -0.46 -19.25 4.62
N MET A 266 0.25 -19.19 3.48
CA MET A 266 1.00 -20.35 2.95
C MET A 266 2.01 -20.86 3.95
N TYR A 267 2.79 -19.97 4.56
CA TYR A 267 3.81 -20.34 5.53
C TYR A 267 3.21 -20.87 6.84
N SER A 268 2.09 -20.30 7.29
CA SER A 268 1.32 -20.84 8.41
C SER A 268 0.81 -22.26 8.14
N TYR A 269 0.27 -22.52 6.95
CA TYR A 269 -0.19 -23.86 6.58
C TYR A 269 0.95 -24.87 6.45
N ALA A 270 2.10 -24.46 5.92
CA ALA A 270 3.27 -25.32 5.87
C ALA A 270 3.74 -25.73 7.27
N ALA A 271 3.83 -24.77 8.19
CA ALA A 271 4.21 -25.03 9.59
C ALA A 271 3.19 -25.93 10.30
N GLN A 272 1.89 -25.69 10.13
CA GLN A 272 0.82 -26.46 10.77
C GLN A 272 0.72 -27.91 10.28
N ASN A 273 1.22 -28.22 9.09
CA ASN A 273 1.13 -29.54 8.47
C ASN A 273 2.50 -30.22 8.32
N ASP A 274 3.54 -29.69 8.98
CA ASP A 274 4.91 -30.21 8.98
C ASP A 274 5.47 -30.43 7.55
N LEU A 275 5.30 -29.45 6.67
CA LEU A 275 5.88 -29.48 5.31
C LEU A 275 7.40 -29.30 5.38
N ALA A 276 8.10 -29.90 4.41
CA ALA A 276 9.55 -29.80 4.27
C ALA A 276 10.01 -28.46 3.64
N GLY A 277 9.07 -27.67 3.09
CA GLY A 277 9.36 -26.42 2.38
C GLY A 277 8.24 -26.01 1.44
N ILE A 278 8.33 -24.82 0.87
CA ILE A 278 7.34 -24.26 -0.05
C ILE A 278 8.03 -23.71 -1.29
N ILE A 279 7.49 -24.07 -2.46
CA ILE A 279 7.84 -23.48 -3.75
C ILE A 279 6.55 -22.89 -4.32
N SER A 280 6.46 -21.56 -4.34
CA SER A 280 5.37 -20.87 -5.03
C SER A 280 5.83 -20.42 -6.41
N VAL A 281 4.88 -20.23 -7.34
CA VAL A 281 5.17 -19.71 -8.68
C VAL A 281 4.29 -18.52 -8.97
N ASN A 282 4.91 -17.40 -9.33
CA ASN A 282 4.20 -16.22 -9.80
C ASN A 282 3.63 -16.49 -11.20
N LYS A 283 2.30 -16.52 -11.34
CA LYS A 283 1.61 -16.61 -12.63
C LYS A 283 0.70 -15.43 -12.93
N ILE A 284 0.69 -14.39 -12.06
CA ILE A 284 -0.31 -13.31 -12.12
C ILE A 284 0.28 -11.91 -12.05
N ILE A 285 1.31 -11.69 -11.23
CA ILE A 285 1.89 -10.36 -10.98
C ILE A 285 2.91 -10.11 -12.07
N ASN A 286 2.99 -8.87 -12.59
CA ASN A 286 3.99 -8.37 -13.54
C ASN A 286 4.16 -9.16 -14.86
N CYS A 287 3.28 -10.12 -15.13
CA CYS A 287 3.35 -11.02 -16.27
C CYS A 287 3.31 -10.29 -17.62
N GLY A 288 4.36 -10.43 -18.42
CA GLY A 288 4.46 -9.75 -19.72
C GLY A 288 4.61 -8.23 -19.62
N GLN A 289 4.69 -7.68 -18.40
CA GLN A 289 4.77 -6.25 -18.13
C GLN A 289 6.23 -5.80 -18.07
N ILE A 290 7.05 -6.53 -17.31
CA ILE A 290 8.49 -6.26 -17.20
C ILE A 290 9.25 -7.05 -18.27
N GLU A 291 9.02 -8.37 -18.30
CA GLU A 291 9.63 -9.28 -19.27
C GLU A 291 8.55 -9.91 -20.14
N GLY A 292 8.72 -9.82 -21.47
CA GLY A 292 7.62 -9.98 -22.43
C GLY A 292 6.86 -11.32 -22.37
N ASN A 293 7.51 -12.39 -21.91
CA ASN A 293 6.90 -13.71 -21.79
C ASN A 293 7.04 -14.31 -20.38
N ASP A 294 7.43 -13.55 -19.35
CA ASP A 294 7.58 -14.08 -17.99
C ASP A 294 6.75 -13.27 -16.97
N CYS A 295 6.52 -13.87 -15.81
CA CYS A 295 6.15 -13.20 -14.58
C CYS A 295 7.36 -13.34 -13.65
N VAL A 296 8.11 -12.24 -13.48
CA VAL A 296 9.34 -12.21 -12.68
C VAL A 296 8.99 -12.49 -11.20
N PRO A 297 9.80 -13.24 -10.44
CA PRO A 297 9.54 -13.50 -9.04
C PRO A 297 9.57 -12.18 -8.25
N ILE A 298 8.64 -12.06 -7.31
CA ILE A 298 8.60 -10.93 -6.37
C ILE A 298 8.94 -11.42 -4.97
N PHE A 299 9.54 -10.56 -4.16
CA PHE A 299 9.69 -10.83 -2.74
C PHE A 299 8.49 -10.31 -2.00
N LYS A 300 8.05 -11.11 -1.05
CA LYS A 300 7.00 -10.72 -0.14
C LYS A 300 7.34 -11.20 1.25
N GLY A 301 7.30 -10.26 2.19
CA GLY A 301 7.37 -10.53 3.61
C GLY A 301 6.15 -11.33 4.11
N THR A 302 6.21 -11.67 5.38
CA THR A 302 5.19 -12.41 6.12
C THR A 302 4.97 -11.76 7.46
N ASN A 303 3.75 -11.82 7.97
CA ASN A 303 3.45 -11.24 9.28
C ASN A 303 4.02 -12.10 10.41
N TYR A 304 5.06 -11.62 11.09
CA TYR A 304 5.76 -12.33 12.15
C TYR A 304 4.82 -12.83 13.26
N ASP A 305 4.00 -11.95 13.83
CA ASP A 305 3.08 -12.28 14.93
C ASP A 305 2.07 -13.37 14.55
N ALA A 306 1.56 -13.33 13.32
CA ALA A 306 0.65 -14.33 12.78
C ALA A 306 1.35 -15.69 12.65
N LEU A 307 2.61 -15.73 12.21
CA LEU A 307 3.38 -16.96 12.10
C LEU A 307 3.70 -17.57 13.47
N VAL A 308 4.16 -16.76 14.41
CA VAL A 308 4.39 -17.18 15.80
C VAL A 308 3.11 -17.76 16.40
N SER A 309 1.97 -17.09 16.19
CA SER A 309 0.67 -17.56 16.65
C SER A 309 0.24 -18.86 15.98
N ALA A 310 0.48 -19.00 14.67
CA ALA A 310 0.15 -20.19 13.90
C ALA A 310 1.01 -21.40 14.25
N ASN A 311 2.26 -21.18 14.68
CA ASN A 311 3.24 -22.21 14.96
C ASN A 311 3.53 -22.37 16.47
N GLY A 312 2.48 -22.42 17.29
CA GLY A 312 2.57 -22.81 18.70
C GLY A 312 3.37 -21.85 19.60
N GLY A 313 3.59 -20.61 19.17
CA GLY A 313 4.35 -19.59 19.91
C GLY A 313 5.83 -19.49 19.52
N THR A 314 6.25 -20.15 18.44
CA THR A 314 7.63 -20.09 17.92
C THR A 314 7.62 -19.79 16.43
N ILE A 315 8.67 -19.15 15.92
CA ILE A 315 8.82 -18.97 14.47
C ILE A 315 9.38 -20.25 13.83
N PRO A 316 8.87 -20.71 12.67
CA PRO A 316 9.47 -21.84 11.95
C PRO A 316 10.90 -21.50 11.49
N THR A 317 11.85 -22.42 11.69
CA THR A 317 13.28 -22.21 11.38
C THR A 317 13.81 -23.15 10.30
N ASP A 318 13.04 -24.15 9.89
CA ASP A 318 13.44 -25.28 9.04
C ASP A 318 12.54 -25.49 7.80
N ILE A 319 11.72 -24.48 7.48
CA ILE A 319 10.83 -24.50 6.32
C ILE A 319 11.32 -23.48 5.28
N PRO A 320 12.09 -23.87 4.25
CA PRO A 320 12.48 -22.96 3.18
C PRO A 320 11.25 -22.49 2.40
N PHE A 321 11.24 -21.23 1.99
CA PHE A 321 10.16 -20.67 1.17
C PHE A 321 10.74 -19.82 0.03
N ILE A 322 10.53 -20.30 -1.20
CA ILE A 322 10.91 -19.59 -2.42
C ILE A 322 9.70 -19.30 -3.31
N ALA A 323 9.76 -18.20 -4.07
CA ALA A 323 8.86 -17.91 -5.17
C ALA A 323 9.63 -17.92 -6.49
N MET A 324 9.11 -18.62 -7.50
CA MET A 324 9.71 -18.73 -8.82
C MET A 324 9.03 -17.82 -9.84
N SER A 325 9.79 -17.48 -10.89
CA SER A 325 9.25 -16.90 -12.11
C SER A 325 8.26 -17.85 -12.80
N ARG A 326 7.41 -17.33 -13.69
CA ARG A 326 6.48 -18.19 -14.45
C ARG A 326 7.25 -19.20 -15.28
N ASP A 327 8.25 -18.75 -16.03
CA ASP A 327 9.02 -19.57 -16.96
C ASP A 327 9.80 -20.66 -16.20
N SER A 328 10.44 -20.29 -15.09
CA SER A 328 11.14 -21.25 -14.23
C SER A 328 10.17 -22.24 -13.58
N GLY A 329 8.99 -21.77 -13.17
CA GLY A 329 7.93 -22.63 -12.68
C GLY A 329 7.37 -23.58 -13.74
N ASP A 330 7.24 -23.16 -15.00
CA ASP A 330 6.81 -24.03 -16.11
C ASP A 330 7.83 -25.16 -16.37
N ILE A 331 9.13 -24.85 -16.28
CA ILE A 331 10.20 -25.87 -16.33
C ILE A 331 10.06 -26.84 -15.15
N PHE A 332 9.89 -26.32 -13.94
CA PHE A 332 9.72 -27.14 -12.74
C PHE A 332 8.49 -28.06 -12.85
N GLU A 333 7.34 -27.54 -13.28
CA GLU A 333 6.12 -28.33 -13.49
C GLU A 333 6.32 -29.45 -14.51
N ALA A 334 6.97 -29.16 -15.63
CA ALA A 334 7.20 -30.13 -16.68
C ALA A 334 8.09 -31.30 -16.21
N LEU A 335 9.08 -31.01 -15.37
CA LEU A 335 10.11 -31.97 -14.96
C LEU A 335 9.82 -32.66 -13.63
N VAL A 336 8.98 -32.09 -12.76
CA VAL A 336 8.68 -32.62 -11.42
C VAL A 336 7.23 -33.06 -11.28
N ILE A 337 6.28 -32.19 -11.65
CA ILE A 337 4.85 -32.41 -11.40
C ILE A 337 4.24 -33.31 -12.49
N ASN A 338 4.56 -33.04 -13.76
CA ASN A 338 3.98 -33.71 -14.92
C ASN A 338 4.87 -34.83 -15.47
N ALA A 339 6.10 -34.97 -14.95
CA ALA A 339 7.05 -35.95 -15.44
C ALA A 339 6.64 -37.38 -15.07
N THR A 340 7.07 -38.32 -15.92
CA THR A 340 6.92 -39.76 -15.67
C THR A 340 8.18 -40.38 -15.07
N GLU A 341 9.32 -39.74 -15.28
CA GLU A 341 10.61 -40.11 -14.69
C GLU A 341 10.85 -39.23 -13.45
N PRO A 342 11.41 -39.78 -12.37
CA PRO A 342 11.68 -39.02 -11.15
C PRO A 342 12.78 -37.98 -11.39
N ALA A 343 12.56 -36.76 -10.91
CA ALA A 343 13.57 -35.72 -10.81
C ALA A 343 14.00 -35.59 -9.35
N SER A 344 15.31 -35.42 -9.12
CA SER A 344 15.87 -35.13 -7.80
C SER A 344 16.09 -33.63 -7.66
N ILE A 345 15.84 -33.09 -6.47
CA ILE A 345 15.95 -31.66 -6.17
C ILE A 345 17.14 -31.44 -5.25
N GLU A 346 17.91 -30.39 -5.53
CA GLU A 346 18.76 -29.76 -4.54
C GLU A 346 18.15 -28.41 -4.16
N LEU A 347 17.93 -28.17 -2.87
CA LEU A 347 17.44 -26.91 -2.32
C LEU A 347 18.19 -26.61 -1.02
N ILE A 348 19.17 -25.72 -1.14
CA ILE A 348 20.02 -25.27 -0.04
C ILE A 348 19.65 -23.83 0.26
N ILE A 349 19.00 -23.62 1.41
CA ILE A 349 18.61 -22.31 1.92
C ILE A 349 19.20 -22.17 3.31
N ASP A 350 19.89 -21.07 3.59
CA ASP A 350 20.42 -20.78 4.91
C ASP A 350 19.91 -19.40 5.36
N VAL A 351 18.72 -19.42 5.95
CA VAL A 351 18.05 -18.24 6.47
C VAL A 351 17.71 -18.49 7.94
N THR A 352 18.10 -17.56 8.80
CA THR A 352 17.79 -17.58 10.23
C THR A 352 16.59 -16.69 10.50
N ASN A 353 15.54 -17.21 11.15
CA ASN A 353 14.27 -16.50 11.41
C ASN A 353 14.07 -16.10 12.88
N ASP A 354 14.84 -16.67 13.79
CA ASP A 354 14.64 -16.62 15.24
C ASP A 354 15.69 -15.76 15.97
N GLU A 355 16.34 -14.86 15.24
CA GLU A 355 17.28 -13.88 15.79
C GLU A 355 16.74 -12.46 15.71
N GLU A 356 17.29 -11.60 16.57
CA GLU A 356 17.08 -10.16 16.48
C GLU A 356 18.20 -9.51 15.65
N ARG A 357 17.85 -8.42 15.00
CA ARG A 357 18.78 -7.54 14.29
C ARG A 357 18.50 -6.09 14.69
N THR A 358 19.57 -5.30 14.70
CA THR A 358 19.47 -3.86 14.87
C THR A 358 19.03 -3.22 13.56
N ILE A 359 17.91 -2.50 13.60
CA ILE A 359 17.50 -1.55 12.55
C ILE A 359 17.72 -0.12 13.01
N TYR A 360 17.80 0.83 12.08
CA TYR A 360 18.02 2.23 12.41
C TYR A 360 16.87 3.13 11.97
N VAL A 361 16.68 4.22 12.69
CA VAL A 361 15.70 5.28 12.38
C VAL A 361 16.41 6.62 12.54
N PRO A 362 16.99 7.18 11.47
CA PRO A 362 17.58 8.51 11.51
C PRO A 362 16.48 9.57 11.41
N CYS A 363 16.59 10.59 12.24
CA CYS A 363 15.66 11.71 12.28
C CYS A 363 16.39 13.06 12.31
N GLY A 364 15.82 14.07 11.67
CA GLY A 364 16.23 15.47 11.72
C GLY A 364 15.12 16.33 12.29
N ILE A 365 15.43 17.18 13.27
CA ILE A 365 14.44 17.96 14.03
C ILE A 365 14.77 19.46 13.97
N ILE A 366 13.74 20.27 13.68
CA ILE A 366 13.72 21.72 13.95
C ILE A 366 12.64 21.98 15.00
N GLU A 367 13.06 22.38 16.19
CA GLU A 367 12.15 22.65 17.30
C GLU A 367 11.26 23.87 17.05
N GLY A 368 9.97 23.72 17.31
CA GLY A 368 8.98 24.78 17.27
C GLY A 368 8.77 25.47 18.62
N ARG A 369 7.86 26.44 18.66
CA ARG A 369 7.44 27.13 19.89
C ARG A 369 6.53 26.28 20.78
N SER A 370 5.70 25.46 20.15
CA SER A 370 4.77 24.54 20.80
C SER A 370 5.37 23.14 20.91
N SER A 371 4.71 22.27 21.68
CA SER A 371 5.07 20.86 21.73
C SER A 371 4.50 20.04 20.57
N GLU A 372 3.64 20.62 19.73
CA GLU A 372 3.03 19.91 18.60
C GLU A 372 4.08 19.60 17.53
N VAL A 373 3.98 18.42 16.94
CA VAL A 373 4.95 17.92 15.95
C VAL A 373 4.26 17.48 14.66
N ILE A 374 4.91 17.79 13.55
CA ILE A 374 4.57 17.29 12.22
C ILE A 374 5.75 16.45 11.75
N ILE A 375 5.49 15.19 11.40
CA ILE A 375 6.51 14.23 11.01
C ILE A 375 6.31 13.90 9.54
N ALA A 376 7.37 13.94 8.74
CA ALA A 376 7.39 13.35 7.39
C ALA A 376 8.39 12.19 7.36
N GLY A 377 8.03 11.09 6.69
CA GLY A 377 8.89 9.92 6.61
C GLY A 377 8.64 9.02 5.42
N ALA A 378 9.59 8.11 5.24
CA ALA A 378 9.74 7.15 4.14
C ALA A 378 10.57 5.97 4.67
N HIS A 379 10.42 4.76 4.13
CA HIS A 379 11.34 3.69 4.51
C HIS A 379 12.59 3.75 3.63
N HIS A 380 13.73 3.37 4.20
CA HIS A 380 15.01 3.44 3.49
C HIS A 380 15.64 2.08 3.26
N ASP A 381 15.09 1.04 3.90
CA ASP A 381 15.40 -0.34 3.55
C ASP A 381 14.69 -0.74 2.26
N THR A 382 15.23 -1.76 1.62
CA THR A 382 14.67 -2.38 0.42
C THR A 382 14.46 -3.86 0.64
N VAL A 383 13.68 -4.50 -0.22
CA VAL A 383 13.75 -5.95 -0.36
C VAL A 383 15.18 -6.45 -0.65
N TYR A 384 15.43 -7.72 -0.33
CA TYR A 384 16.74 -8.36 -0.53
C TYR A 384 17.22 -8.34 -2.00
N GLN A 385 16.33 -8.46 -2.98
CA GLN A 385 16.75 -8.73 -4.37
C GLN A 385 16.84 -7.53 -5.31
N GLY A 386 16.82 -6.28 -4.85
CA GLY A 386 16.84 -5.15 -5.79
C GLY A 386 17.31 -3.83 -5.18
N GLU A 387 17.74 -2.92 -6.06
CA GLU A 387 18.24 -1.59 -5.71
C GLU A 387 17.24 -0.73 -4.93
N GLY A 388 15.93 -0.97 -5.10
CA GLY A 388 14.85 -0.22 -4.45
C GLY A 388 14.83 1.24 -4.90
N ALA A 389 14.98 1.48 -6.21
CA ALA A 389 15.04 2.83 -6.76
C ALA A 389 13.67 3.53 -6.65
N VAL A 390 12.58 2.81 -6.91
CA VAL A 390 11.22 3.32 -6.66
C VAL A 390 10.81 3.01 -5.23
N ASP A 391 11.05 1.79 -4.76
CA ASP A 391 10.62 1.28 -3.45
C ASP A 391 11.83 1.04 -2.52
N ASP A 392 12.22 2.00 -1.67
CA ASP A 392 11.61 3.32 -1.49
C ASP A 392 12.63 4.48 -1.51
N THR A 393 13.61 4.40 -2.40
CA THR A 393 14.49 5.56 -2.65
C THR A 393 13.69 6.77 -3.13
N SER A 394 12.57 6.58 -3.85
CA SER A 394 11.74 7.70 -4.31
C SER A 394 11.09 8.48 -3.15
N GLY A 395 10.60 7.79 -2.11
CA GLY A 395 10.07 8.42 -0.91
C GLY A 395 11.16 9.11 -0.08
N VAL A 396 12.29 8.43 0.17
CA VAL A 396 13.42 8.99 0.95
C VAL A 396 13.96 10.27 0.32
N THR A 397 14.13 10.28 -1.00
CA THR A 397 14.66 11.45 -1.72
C THR A 397 13.67 12.62 -1.69
N THR A 398 12.37 12.33 -1.72
CA THR A 398 11.31 13.33 -1.53
C THR A 398 11.37 13.94 -0.13
N VAL A 399 11.56 13.11 0.90
CA VAL A 399 11.75 13.53 2.30
C VAL A 399 12.98 14.42 2.46
N LEU A 400 14.12 14.04 1.89
CA LEU A 400 15.36 14.82 1.95
C LEU A 400 15.25 16.17 1.23
N GLU A 401 14.61 16.22 0.05
CA GLU A 401 14.41 17.48 -0.66
C GLU A 401 13.42 18.39 0.07
N MET A 402 12.34 17.85 0.63
CA MET A 402 11.45 18.62 1.50
C MET A 402 12.17 19.17 2.73
N ALA A 403 13.03 18.37 3.36
CA ALA A 403 13.85 18.82 4.49
C ALA A 403 14.76 19.98 4.10
N ARG A 404 15.42 19.91 2.93
CA ARG A 404 16.28 20.97 2.41
C ARG A 404 15.50 22.28 2.21
N GLN A 405 14.31 22.20 1.61
CA GLN A 405 13.46 23.34 1.31
C GLN A 405 12.90 23.99 2.58
N LEU A 406 12.43 23.19 3.55
CA LEU A 406 11.94 23.71 4.83
C LEU A 406 13.05 24.33 5.68
N ALA A 407 14.28 23.81 5.62
CA ALA A 407 15.42 24.44 6.30
C ALA A 407 15.69 25.85 5.74
N GLU A 408 15.63 26.05 4.43
CA GLU A 408 15.77 27.36 3.81
C GLU A 408 14.64 28.31 4.23
N ILE A 409 13.40 27.83 4.27
CA ILE A 409 12.25 28.61 4.73
C ILE A 409 12.41 29.02 6.20
N VAL A 410 12.83 28.10 7.07
CA VAL A 410 13.08 28.39 8.50
C VAL A 410 14.19 29.42 8.66
N ASN A 411 15.26 29.33 7.86
CA ASN A 411 16.34 30.32 7.87
C ASN A 411 15.85 31.73 7.46
N ASN A 412 14.89 31.80 6.54
CA ASN A 412 14.36 33.07 6.03
C ASN A 412 13.23 33.67 6.90
N THR A 413 12.40 32.81 7.51
CA THR A 413 11.17 33.23 8.21
C THR A 413 11.27 33.12 9.74
N GLY A 414 12.28 32.41 10.23
CA GLY A 414 12.54 32.18 11.65
C GLY A 414 11.87 30.91 12.18
N MET A 415 11.96 30.76 13.51
CA MET A 415 11.51 29.56 14.22
C MET A 415 10.01 29.26 13.98
N PRO A 416 9.64 28.01 13.63
CA PRO A 416 8.26 27.62 13.40
C PRO A 416 7.45 27.58 14.72
N GLU A 417 6.13 27.53 14.60
CA GLU A 417 5.23 27.37 15.75
C GLU A 417 5.15 25.90 16.18
N ARG A 418 5.15 24.94 15.25
CA ARG A 418 5.22 23.50 15.53
C ARG A 418 6.60 22.93 15.20
N THR A 419 7.00 21.88 15.89
CA THR A 419 8.23 21.15 15.59
C THR A 419 8.09 20.43 14.25
N ILE A 420 9.09 20.60 13.39
CA ILE A 420 9.20 19.94 12.09
C ILE A 420 10.19 18.78 12.27
N GLN A 421 9.77 17.58 11.91
CA GLN A 421 10.60 16.39 12.03
C GLN A 421 10.55 15.58 10.73
N PHE A 422 11.73 15.15 10.28
CA PHE A 422 11.89 14.20 9.20
C PHE A 422 12.52 12.94 9.76
N CYS A 423 11.93 11.77 9.51
CA CYS A 423 12.47 10.48 9.95
C CYS A 423 12.33 9.47 8.82
N THR A 424 13.33 8.62 8.63
CA THR A 424 13.19 7.46 7.74
C THR A 424 13.24 6.16 8.53
N TRP A 425 12.61 5.11 8.01
CA TRP A 425 12.35 3.88 8.73
C TRP A 425 13.15 2.73 8.14
N GLY A 426 13.82 1.95 8.99
CA GLY A 426 14.31 0.64 8.63
C GLY A 426 13.29 -0.42 9.05
N GLY A 427 13.26 -1.54 8.36
CA GLY A 427 12.44 -2.71 8.66
C GLY A 427 11.00 -2.59 8.19
N GLU A 428 10.69 -1.73 7.23
CA GLU A 428 9.34 -1.60 6.66
C GLU A 428 8.93 -2.89 5.97
N GLU A 429 9.82 -3.37 5.09
CA GLU A 429 9.63 -4.50 4.16
C GLU A 429 9.36 -5.84 4.87
N GLU A 430 9.76 -5.90 6.14
CA GLU A 430 9.66 -7.06 7.01
C GLU A 430 8.58 -6.95 8.08
N GLY A 431 7.84 -5.84 8.13
CA GLY A 431 6.71 -5.69 9.03
C GLY A 431 6.57 -4.35 9.73
N LEU A 432 7.01 -3.24 9.12
CA LEU A 432 6.92 -1.89 9.69
C LEU A 432 7.71 -1.73 10.99
N TRP A 433 8.82 -2.46 11.16
CA TRP A 433 9.51 -2.57 12.44
C TRP A 433 9.98 -1.23 12.99
N GLY A 434 10.61 -0.39 12.16
CA GLY A 434 11.14 0.90 12.58
C GLY A 434 10.06 1.89 13.02
N SER A 435 9.01 2.05 12.21
CA SER A 435 7.90 2.95 12.54
C SER A 435 7.09 2.45 13.75
N ARG A 436 6.85 1.14 13.88
CA ARG A 436 6.21 0.54 15.06
C ARG A 436 7.02 0.76 16.34
N ALA A 437 8.31 0.45 16.30
CA ALA A 437 9.18 0.60 17.46
C ALA A 437 9.29 2.07 17.88
N TYR A 438 9.42 2.98 16.91
CA TYR A 438 9.44 4.42 17.17
C TYR A 438 8.13 4.92 17.79
N VAL A 439 6.97 4.52 17.24
CA VAL A 439 5.66 4.91 17.80
C VAL A 439 5.49 4.36 19.22
N ALA A 440 5.90 3.12 19.46
CA ALA A 440 5.86 2.49 20.78
C ALA A 440 6.75 3.22 21.80
N GLU A 441 7.97 3.61 21.43
CA GLU A 441 8.87 4.40 22.30
C GLU A 441 8.28 5.79 22.57
N MET A 442 7.77 6.45 21.53
CA MET A 442 7.30 7.84 21.58
C MET A 442 5.83 7.99 21.95
N GLN A 443 5.18 6.92 22.40
CA GLN A 443 3.74 6.79 22.54
C GLN A 443 3.09 7.96 23.28
N SER A 444 3.63 8.31 24.44
CA SER A 444 3.10 9.41 25.25
C SER A 444 3.22 10.77 24.57
N SER A 445 4.31 11.02 23.85
CA SER A 445 4.53 12.27 23.15
C SER A 445 3.64 12.37 21.92
N LEU A 446 3.68 11.37 21.02
CA LEU A 446 2.93 11.37 19.77
C LEU A 446 1.42 11.42 20.03
N ARG A 447 0.91 10.65 20.99
CA ARG A 447 -0.52 10.69 21.32
C ARG A 447 -0.99 12.11 21.66
N ASN A 448 -0.21 12.86 22.44
CA ASN A 448 -0.60 14.19 22.90
C ASN A 448 -0.27 15.30 21.88
N ASN A 449 0.79 15.12 21.08
CA ASN A 449 1.42 16.22 20.34
C ASN A 449 1.48 16.01 18.81
N LEU A 450 1.27 14.79 18.30
CA LEU A 450 1.30 14.56 16.85
C LEU A 450 0.13 15.30 16.19
N ARG A 451 0.46 16.27 15.33
CA ARG A 451 -0.51 16.99 14.49
C ARG A 451 -0.79 16.24 13.20
N LEU A 452 0.24 15.71 12.55
CA LEU A 452 0.13 14.98 11.29
C LEU A 452 1.39 14.15 11.02
N TYR A 453 1.21 12.95 10.49
CA TYR A 453 2.27 12.16 9.84
C TYR A 453 2.11 12.16 8.31
N LEU A 454 3.16 12.51 7.58
CA LEU A 454 3.21 12.50 6.12
C LEU A 454 4.08 11.31 5.68
N ASN A 455 3.49 10.37 4.95
CA ASN A 455 4.20 9.20 4.47
C ASN A 455 4.52 9.34 2.98
N PHE A 456 5.78 9.12 2.64
CA PHE A 456 6.29 9.00 1.29
C PHE A 456 6.86 7.61 1.16
N ASP A 457 6.04 6.71 0.64
CA ASP A 457 6.45 5.40 0.14
C ASP A 457 6.60 5.61 -1.38
N MET A 458 6.15 4.69 -2.23
CA MET A 458 6.18 4.77 -3.69
C MET A 458 5.35 5.93 -4.30
N ASN A 459 5.79 7.17 -4.15
CA ASN A 459 5.17 8.38 -4.70
C ASN A 459 5.59 8.68 -6.15
N HIS A 460 6.48 7.86 -6.71
CA HIS A 460 6.96 7.91 -8.10
C HIS A 460 5.88 7.52 -9.12
N VAL A 461 5.83 8.28 -10.23
CA VAL A 461 5.06 7.93 -11.41
C VAL A 461 6.00 7.71 -12.58
N ASP A 462 5.85 6.59 -13.26
CA ASP A 462 6.67 6.21 -14.41
C ASP A 462 6.53 7.20 -15.58
N ALA A 463 7.64 7.50 -16.28
CA ALA A 463 7.67 8.45 -17.40
C ALA A 463 7.01 7.95 -18.70
N ASP A 464 6.76 6.65 -18.85
CA ASP A 464 6.02 6.04 -19.97
C ASP A 464 4.50 6.07 -19.71
N PHE A 465 3.95 7.27 -19.73
CA PHE A 465 2.52 7.51 -19.48
C PHE A 465 1.60 6.76 -20.43
N GLN A 466 2.07 6.43 -21.65
CA GLN A 466 1.25 5.76 -22.65
C GLN A 466 0.95 4.30 -22.26
N ASN A 467 1.94 3.60 -21.72
CA ASN A 467 1.82 2.17 -21.41
C ASN A 467 1.57 1.91 -19.93
N ARG A 468 2.07 2.77 -19.04
CA ARG A 468 2.07 2.55 -17.58
C ARG A 468 1.12 3.48 -16.81
N GLY A 469 0.54 4.46 -17.51
CA GLY A 469 -0.33 5.47 -16.92
C GLY A 469 0.46 6.57 -16.23
N ASN A 470 -0.26 7.58 -15.76
CA ASN A 470 0.30 8.82 -15.22
C ASN A 470 -0.39 9.24 -13.91
N SER A 471 -1.03 8.30 -13.21
CA SER A 471 -1.81 8.62 -12.01
C SER A 471 -0.93 8.80 -10.79
N LEU A 472 -1.22 9.84 -10.01
CA LEU A 472 -0.69 10.03 -8.67
C LEU A 472 -1.87 10.21 -7.72
N THR A 473 -2.03 9.32 -6.75
CA THR A 473 -3.13 9.39 -5.79
C THR A 473 -2.62 9.94 -4.46
N LEU A 474 -3.15 11.08 -4.04
CA LEU A 474 -2.94 11.67 -2.72
C LEU A 474 -4.10 11.27 -1.81
N PHE A 475 -3.83 10.80 -0.60
CA PHE A 475 -4.90 10.33 0.28
C PHE A 475 -4.63 10.60 1.76
N THR A 476 -5.69 10.56 2.56
CA THR A 476 -5.64 10.87 3.99
C THR A 476 -6.84 10.25 4.70
N ASN A 477 -6.71 10.06 6.01
CA ASN A 477 -7.78 9.58 6.87
C ASN A 477 -8.57 10.69 7.58
N ASN A 478 -8.46 11.93 7.11
CA ASN A 478 -9.09 13.08 7.77
C ASN A 478 -9.65 14.10 6.76
N GLU A 479 -10.90 14.52 6.98
CA GLU A 479 -11.63 15.43 6.08
C GLU A 479 -11.02 16.84 5.99
N ASP A 480 -10.49 17.36 7.09
CA ASP A 480 -9.87 18.68 7.10
C ASP A 480 -8.55 18.67 6.31
N ASP A 481 -7.67 17.69 6.58
CA ASP A 481 -6.41 17.52 5.85
C ASP A 481 -6.69 17.36 4.34
N TYR A 482 -7.70 16.57 3.98
CA TYR A 482 -8.15 16.37 2.59
C TYR A 482 -8.52 17.69 1.91
N GLY A 483 -9.24 18.57 2.62
CA GLY A 483 -9.59 19.90 2.13
C GLY A 483 -8.37 20.79 1.84
N HIS A 484 -7.37 20.81 2.73
CA HIS A 484 -6.15 21.59 2.53
C HIS A 484 -5.32 21.05 1.35
N ILE A 485 -5.13 19.73 1.29
CA ILE A 485 -4.38 19.08 0.20
C ILE A 485 -4.97 19.43 -1.17
N LYS A 486 -6.30 19.40 -1.32
CA LYS A 486 -6.95 19.75 -2.58
C LYS A 486 -6.77 21.21 -2.96
N ARG A 487 -6.85 22.13 -2.00
CA ARG A 487 -6.63 23.57 -2.25
C ARG A 487 -5.18 23.83 -2.69
N ILE A 488 -4.22 23.21 -2.02
CA ILE A 488 -2.80 23.31 -2.39
C ILE A 488 -2.56 22.69 -3.77
N ALA A 489 -3.14 21.54 -4.06
CA ALA A 489 -2.99 20.90 -5.37
C ALA A 489 -3.61 21.70 -6.52
N ASN A 490 -4.73 22.39 -6.27
CA ASN A 490 -5.29 23.35 -7.23
C ASN A 490 -4.31 24.50 -7.48
N LEU A 491 -3.75 25.10 -6.41
CA LEU A 491 -2.74 26.15 -6.52
C LEU A 491 -1.49 25.66 -7.28
N TYR A 492 -1.03 24.45 -6.98
CA TYR A 492 0.07 23.79 -7.70
C TYR A 492 -0.25 23.68 -9.19
N THR A 493 -1.45 23.23 -9.53
CA THR A 493 -1.89 23.09 -10.93
C THR A 493 -1.94 24.44 -11.64
N GLU A 494 -2.36 25.50 -10.96
CA GLU A 494 -2.38 26.86 -11.52
C GLU A 494 -0.98 27.42 -11.76
N GLN A 495 -0.06 27.24 -10.79
CA GLN A 495 1.28 27.85 -10.81
C GLN A 495 2.38 27.01 -11.46
N ARG A 496 2.18 25.70 -11.61
CA ARG A 496 3.13 24.71 -12.16
C ARG A 496 2.44 23.81 -13.19
N ASN A 497 1.60 24.41 -14.03
CA ASN A 497 0.76 23.70 -15.00
C ASN A 497 1.58 22.85 -16.00
N GLU A 498 2.82 23.22 -16.27
CA GLU A 498 3.74 22.52 -17.17
C GLU A 498 4.12 21.12 -16.68
N ILE A 499 4.17 20.93 -15.36
CA ILE A 499 4.36 19.62 -14.72
C ILE A 499 3.00 19.02 -14.40
N ALA A 500 2.12 19.75 -13.71
CA ALA A 500 0.86 19.23 -13.20
C ALA A 500 -0.03 18.60 -14.29
N ASN A 501 -0.11 19.20 -15.48
CA ASN A 501 -0.96 18.69 -16.57
C ASN A 501 -0.48 17.35 -17.16
N LYS A 502 0.74 16.90 -16.83
CA LYS A 502 1.25 15.59 -17.26
C LYS A 502 0.70 14.46 -16.40
N TYR A 503 0.27 14.74 -15.18
CA TYR A 503 -0.13 13.74 -14.18
C TYR A 503 -1.63 13.78 -13.92
N ASP A 504 -2.24 12.62 -13.75
CA ASP A 504 -3.61 12.49 -13.27
C ASP A 504 -3.60 12.49 -11.73
N ILE A 505 -3.67 13.69 -11.15
CA ILE A 505 -3.64 13.90 -9.69
C ILE A 505 -5.01 13.58 -9.11
N ARG A 506 -5.09 12.49 -8.34
CA ARG A 506 -6.30 11.95 -7.72
C ARG A 506 -6.28 12.17 -6.21
N PHE A 507 -7.46 12.18 -5.61
CA PHE A 507 -7.61 12.36 -4.17
C PHE A 507 -8.56 11.32 -3.58
N SER A 508 -8.17 10.73 -2.45
CA SER A 508 -9.01 9.79 -1.70
C SER A 508 -9.11 10.19 -0.22
N LEU A 509 -10.31 10.14 0.33
CA LEU A 509 -10.55 10.26 1.77
C LEU A 509 -10.83 8.85 2.29
N LEU A 510 -10.00 8.40 3.23
CA LEU A 510 -10.00 7.06 3.83
C LEU A 510 -10.21 7.17 5.35
N ASP A 511 -11.33 7.78 5.74
CA ASP A 511 -11.70 8.11 7.12
C ASP A 511 -12.51 7.02 7.83
N GLY A 512 -12.66 5.85 7.20
CA GLY A 512 -13.32 4.70 7.79
C GLY A 512 -12.57 4.16 9.01
N ALA A 513 -13.30 3.53 9.93
CA ALA A 513 -12.70 2.82 11.05
C ALA A 513 -11.92 1.58 10.56
N LYS A 514 -10.97 1.10 11.38
CA LYS A 514 -10.17 -0.08 11.02
C LYS A 514 -11.07 -1.30 10.73
N GLY A 515 -10.89 -1.91 9.57
CA GLY A 515 -11.67 -3.01 9.01
C GLY A 515 -12.83 -2.58 8.10
N GLU A 516 -13.10 -1.29 7.92
CA GLU A 516 -14.10 -0.79 6.97
C GLU A 516 -13.53 -0.66 5.55
N SER A 517 -14.39 -0.68 4.53
CA SER A 517 -13.96 -0.65 3.12
C SER A 517 -13.24 0.64 2.69
N ASN A 518 -13.42 1.73 3.44
CA ASN A 518 -12.77 3.03 3.26
C ASN A 518 -11.81 3.34 4.40
N GLU A 519 -11.28 2.33 5.10
CA GLU A 519 -10.20 2.52 6.07
C GLU A 519 -8.90 2.96 5.37
N MET A 520 -8.03 3.63 6.11
CA MET A 520 -6.63 3.78 5.67
C MET A 520 -5.94 2.41 5.78
N PRO A 521 -5.38 1.84 4.69
CA PRO A 521 -4.84 0.49 4.73
C PRO A 521 -3.61 0.39 5.63
N CYS A 522 -3.36 -0.76 6.25
CA CYS A 522 -2.17 -0.97 7.06
C CYS A 522 -1.05 -1.63 6.23
N ASN A 523 -0.51 -0.89 5.26
CA ASN A 523 0.46 -1.42 4.28
C ASN A 523 1.76 -0.59 4.16
N SER A 524 1.96 0.41 5.01
CA SER A 524 3.18 1.25 5.05
C SER A 524 3.29 1.92 6.43
N ASP A 525 4.35 2.68 6.68
CA ASP A 525 4.76 3.21 7.98
C ASP A 525 3.73 4.13 8.65
N TYR A 526 2.75 4.67 7.93
CA TYR A 526 1.68 5.45 8.54
C TYR A 526 0.74 4.61 9.42
N CYS A 527 0.72 3.28 9.27
CA CYS A 527 -0.17 2.41 10.03
C CYS A 527 -0.02 2.56 11.56
N PRO A 528 1.18 2.43 12.16
CA PRO A 528 1.35 2.61 13.60
C PRO A 528 0.99 4.03 14.06
N PHE A 529 1.27 5.07 13.27
CA PHE A 529 0.88 6.44 13.59
C PHE A 529 -0.64 6.64 13.66
N ILE A 530 -1.43 5.85 12.93
CA ILE A 530 -2.90 5.94 12.93
C ILE A 530 -3.51 5.04 14.01
N TYR A 531 -3.12 3.76 14.03
CA TYR A 531 -3.86 2.71 14.73
C TYR A 531 -3.20 2.22 16.02
N GLU A 532 -1.94 2.57 16.28
CA GLU A 532 -1.18 2.08 17.43
C GLU A 532 -0.93 3.16 18.49
N LEU A 533 -1.57 4.33 18.35
CA LEU A 533 -1.61 5.37 19.38
C LEU A 533 -2.72 5.08 20.40
N ASP A 534 -2.34 4.90 21.67
CA ASP A 534 -3.27 4.50 22.73
C ASP A 534 -4.45 5.47 22.90
N GLY A 535 -5.65 4.99 22.57
CA GLY A 535 -6.90 5.73 22.77
C GLY A 535 -7.08 6.95 21.86
N LYS A 536 -6.32 7.06 20.77
CA LYS A 536 -6.45 8.12 19.78
C LYS A 536 -6.16 7.57 18.38
N VAL A 537 -7.03 7.88 17.42
CA VAL A 537 -6.71 7.64 16.00
C VAL A 537 -5.84 8.80 15.52
N GLY A 538 -4.63 8.50 15.04
CA GLY A 538 -3.74 9.50 14.47
C GLY A 538 -4.19 9.98 13.10
N ARG A 539 -3.67 11.13 12.68
CA ARG A 539 -3.91 11.71 11.35
C ARG A 539 -2.70 11.47 10.47
N ALA A 540 -2.93 10.97 9.26
CA ALA A 540 -1.87 10.81 8.29
C ALA A 540 -2.31 11.16 6.87
N VAL A 541 -1.34 11.52 6.06
CA VAL A 541 -1.46 11.68 4.60
C VAL A 541 -0.41 10.79 3.95
N SER A 542 -0.73 10.24 2.77
CA SER A 542 0.20 9.42 2.01
C SER A 542 -0.14 9.50 0.52
N CYS A 543 0.79 9.08 -0.33
CA CYS A 543 0.58 9.07 -1.76
C CYS A 543 1.19 7.86 -2.45
N TYR A 544 0.56 7.45 -3.56
CA TYR A 544 1.06 6.39 -4.43
C TYR A 544 0.99 6.83 -5.89
N GLY A 545 2.11 6.69 -6.58
CA GLY A 545 2.20 6.89 -8.01
C GLY A 545 2.01 5.58 -8.80
N GLY A 546 1.66 5.72 -10.07
CA GLY A 546 1.37 4.60 -10.96
C GLY A 546 2.58 4.22 -11.83
N GLY A 547 2.61 2.95 -12.25
CA GLY A 547 3.51 2.48 -13.29
C GLY A 547 4.76 1.73 -12.83
N ALA A 548 4.92 1.49 -11.53
CA ALA A 548 5.98 0.65 -10.97
C ALA A 548 5.64 -0.84 -11.13
N TRP A 549 5.94 -1.41 -12.30
CA TRP A 549 5.71 -2.83 -12.56
C TRP A 549 6.78 -3.72 -11.93
N GLU A 550 7.97 -3.16 -11.72
CA GLU A 550 9.19 -3.76 -11.18
C GLU A 550 9.20 -3.89 -9.64
N TYR A 551 8.11 -3.48 -9.00
CA TYR A 551 7.90 -3.56 -7.57
C TYR A 551 8.35 -4.90 -6.95
N HIS A 552 9.23 -4.82 -5.95
CA HIS A 552 9.83 -5.97 -5.25
C HIS A 552 10.57 -6.97 -6.17
N THR A 553 11.15 -6.51 -7.27
CA THR A 553 11.99 -7.32 -8.17
C THR A 553 13.40 -6.75 -8.27
N TYR A 554 14.33 -7.53 -8.83
CA TYR A 554 15.68 -7.05 -9.16
C TYR A 554 15.73 -5.99 -10.27
N LEU A 555 14.58 -5.67 -10.88
CA LEU A 555 14.46 -4.67 -11.93
C LEU A 555 13.99 -3.31 -11.39
N ASP A 556 13.78 -3.17 -10.08
CA ASP A 556 13.52 -1.87 -9.47
C ASP A 556 14.81 -1.04 -9.36
N THR A 557 15.28 -0.58 -10.52
CA THR A 557 16.55 0.15 -10.71
C THR A 557 16.31 1.59 -11.14
N MET A 558 17.39 2.37 -11.19
CA MET A 558 17.34 3.77 -11.66
C MET A 558 16.92 3.95 -13.13
N ASP A 559 16.83 2.89 -13.94
CA ASP A 559 16.46 2.97 -15.37
C ASP A 559 15.06 3.55 -15.61
N ARG A 560 14.16 3.41 -14.63
CA ARG A 560 12.77 3.87 -14.69
C ARG A 560 12.49 5.04 -13.74
N PHE A 561 13.50 5.50 -13.00
CA PHE A 561 13.34 6.58 -12.05
C PHE A 561 12.95 7.89 -12.76
N ASN A 562 11.92 8.56 -12.26
CA ASN A 562 11.34 9.77 -12.84
C ASN A 562 11.23 10.84 -11.74
N GLU A 563 12.30 11.60 -11.57
CA GLU A 563 12.40 12.68 -10.58
C GLU A 563 11.35 13.79 -10.78
N GLU A 564 10.83 13.98 -12.01
CA GLU A 564 9.80 14.98 -12.28
C GLU A 564 8.49 14.66 -11.54
N SER A 565 8.16 13.38 -11.38
CA SER A 565 6.92 12.97 -10.71
C SER A 565 6.91 13.31 -9.22
N LEU A 566 8.07 13.23 -8.56
CA LEU A 566 8.25 13.49 -7.14
C LEU A 566 8.01 14.96 -6.79
N HIS A 567 8.23 15.86 -7.76
CA HIS A 567 7.91 17.28 -7.62
C HIS A 567 6.44 17.50 -7.26
N VAL A 568 5.51 16.67 -7.74
CA VAL A 568 4.08 16.88 -7.53
C VAL A 568 3.70 16.65 -6.06
N SER A 569 3.92 15.45 -5.54
CA SER A 569 3.60 15.10 -4.15
C SER A 569 4.49 15.84 -3.16
N GLY A 570 5.79 15.94 -3.43
CA GLY A 570 6.76 16.66 -2.59
C GLY A 570 6.39 18.13 -2.42
N THR A 571 5.98 18.83 -3.49
CA THR A 571 5.55 20.23 -3.39
C THR A 571 4.23 20.35 -2.63
N ILE A 572 3.22 19.52 -2.95
CA ILE A 572 1.89 19.64 -2.34
C ILE A 572 1.96 19.34 -0.84
N TYR A 573 2.57 18.24 -0.46
CA TYR A 573 2.68 17.83 0.94
C TYR A 573 3.70 18.64 1.72
N GLY A 574 4.82 19.04 1.11
CA GLY A 574 5.75 19.95 1.76
C GLY A 574 5.18 21.36 1.97
N THR A 575 4.34 21.85 1.06
CA THR A 575 3.56 23.09 1.28
C THR A 575 2.57 22.92 2.42
N TYR A 576 1.93 21.75 2.52
CA TYR A 576 1.00 21.50 3.62
C TYR A 576 1.73 21.43 4.97
N MET A 577 2.88 20.76 5.00
CA MET A 577 3.77 20.71 6.17
C MET A 577 4.22 22.12 6.58
N ARG A 578 4.64 22.96 5.62
CA ARG A 578 4.99 24.38 5.86
C ARG A 578 3.85 25.13 6.52
N LEU A 579 2.63 25.01 5.98
CA LEU A 579 1.45 25.69 6.52
C LEU A 579 1.21 25.28 7.99
N LEU A 580 1.18 23.97 8.25
CA LEU A 580 0.99 23.46 9.61
C LEU A 580 2.13 23.88 10.55
N ALA A 581 3.36 24.03 10.05
CA ALA A 581 4.49 24.44 10.88
C ALA A 581 4.34 25.88 11.42
N TYR A 582 3.68 26.78 10.69
CA TYR A 582 3.58 28.21 11.04
C TYR A 582 2.19 28.68 11.48
N ASP A 583 1.12 27.92 11.22
CA ASP A 583 -0.25 28.30 11.62
C ASP A 583 -0.88 27.32 12.60
N LEU A 584 -0.99 27.74 13.87
CA LEU A 584 -1.60 26.95 14.95
C LEU A 584 -3.12 26.84 14.87
N ASN A 585 -3.79 27.61 14.00
CA ASN A 585 -5.25 27.57 13.88
C ASN A 585 -5.74 26.43 12.97
N ILE A 586 -4.81 25.68 12.36
CA ILE A 586 -5.05 24.61 11.40
C ILE A 586 -4.77 23.24 11.99
#